data_AF-A0A4W2CI09-F1
#
_entry.id   AF-A0A4W2CI09-F1
#
_cell.length_a   1.000
_cell.length_b   1.000
_cell.length_c   1.000
_cell.angle_alpha   90.00
_cell.angle_beta   90.00
_cell.angle_gamma   90.00
#
_symmetry.space_group_name_H-M   'P 1'
#
loop_
_entity.id
_entity.type
_entity.pdbx_description
1 polymer ?
#
loop_
_entity_poly.entity_id
_entity_poly.type
_entity_poly.pdbx_seq_one_letter_code
_entity_poly.pdbx_strand_id
1 'polypeptide(L)'
;MDREKQITSRKTNTLSITEMTFDKTGLYHCSYQRGGRWSQFSDPLQLVMTGAYSKPSLSSMAGTVVAPGETVKLQCFSKINHDVFILTKEDGDHITQNQSCIPQDGGRQTIFLLNLVSSTQAGTYRCYGAFREYPYVWSQPSDPLQLQVEAPRAWHPSVETQVRLSLAALLLLVMVVLLVEAWCSRGGPSVKSDEPPPQWTDKHR
;
A
#
# COMPACT_ATOMS: atom_id res chain seq x y z
N MET A 1 -29.46 48.59 20.02
CA MET A 1 -28.16 49.02 20.57
C MET A 1 -27.48 47.78 21.16
N ASP A 2 -26.55 47.25 20.37
CA ASP A 2 -25.52 46.21 20.63
C ASP A 2 -25.86 45.04 21.58
N ARG A 3 -26.41 43.94 21.01
CA ARG A 3 -26.45 42.61 21.64
C ARG A 3 -25.57 41.59 20.89
N GLU A 4 -24.49 42.05 20.25
CA GLU A 4 -23.58 41.20 19.46
C GLU A 4 -22.09 41.32 19.83
N LYS A 5 -21.70 42.12 20.84
CA LYS A 5 -20.29 42.26 21.26
C LYS A 5 -19.88 41.45 22.49
N GLN A 6 -20.39 40.23 22.62
CA GLN A 6 -19.86 39.29 23.61
C GLN A 6 -19.59 37.92 22.99
N ILE A 7 -19.08 37.91 21.75
CA ILE A 7 -18.32 36.78 21.23
C ILE A 7 -17.05 36.73 22.09
N THR A 8 -17.11 35.88 23.12
CA THR A 8 -16.06 35.60 24.09
C THR A 8 -14.67 35.68 23.47
N SER A 9 -13.87 36.65 23.92
CA SER A 9 -12.42 36.65 23.72
C SER A 9 -11.89 35.26 24.07
N ARG A 10 -11.31 34.57 23.10
CA ARG A 10 -10.73 33.23 23.29
C ARG A 10 -9.54 33.37 24.24
N LYS A 11 -9.75 33.14 25.54
CA LYS A 11 -8.67 33.07 26.52
C LYS A 11 -7.94 31.74 26.34
N THR A 12 -6.75 31.79 25.76
CA THR A 12 -5.84 30.65 25.64
C THR A 12 -4.73 30.76 26.66
N ASN A 13 -4.37 29.65 27.29
CA ASN A 13 -3.14 29.54 28.07
C ASN A 13 -2.11 28.76 27.24
N THR A 14 -0.85 29.16 27.33
CA THR A 14 0.25 28.56 26.59
C THR A 14 1.24 27.96 27.58
N LEU A 15 1.58 26.69 27.40
CA LEU A 15 2.71 26.04 28.06
C LEU A 15 3.95 26.23 27.18
N SER A 16 5.00 26.84 27.72
CA SER A 16 6.27 27.04 27.02
C SER A 16 7.33 26.13 27.63
N ILE A 17 7.87 25.23 26.81
CA ILE A 17 9.03 24.39 27.13
C ILE A 17 10.20 24.95 26.33
N THR A 18 11.12 25.63 27.01
CA THR A 18 12.25 26.32 26.35
C THR A 18 13.36 25.37 25.96
N GLU A 19 13.57 24.32 26.75
CA GLU A 19 14.57 23.30 26.52
C GLU A 19 13.94 21.93 26.72
N MET A 20 14.24 21.01 25.80
CA MET A 20 13.73 19.65 25.86
C MET A 20 14.65 18.80 26.73
N THR A 21 14.13 18.31 27.86
CA THR A 21 14.83 17.45 28.80
C THR A 21 14.03 16.17 29.08
N PHE A 22 14.72 15.18 29.65
CA PHE A 22 14.15 13.87 29.94
C PHE A 22 12.85 13.94 30.77
N ASP A 23 12.81 14.80 31.79
CA ASP A 23 11.67 14.99 32.71
C ASP A 23 10.46 15.70 32.08
N LYS A 24 10.62 16.30 30.89
CA LYS A 24 9.53 16.94 30.14
C LYS A 24 8.85 15.99 29.15
N THR A 25 9.31 14.75 29.05
CA THR A 25 8.73 13.78 28.13
C THR A 25 7.51 13.11 28.78
N GLY A 26 6.47 12.81 28.00
CA GLY A 26 5.27 12.19 28.57
C GLY A 26 3.97 12.50 27.85
N LEU A 27 2.87 12.14 28.51
CA LEU A 27 1.51 12.46 28.07
C LEU A 27 1.03 13.74 28.76
N TYR A 28 0.60 14.70 27.95
CA TYR A 28 0.06 15.97 28.39
C TYR A 28 -1.44 16.01 28.14
N HIS A 29 -2.18 16.49 29.14
CA HIS A 29 -3.61 16.74 29.02
C HIS A 29 -3.91 18.19 29.41
N CYS A 30 -4.92 18.76 28.77
CA CYS A 30 -5.43 20.08 29.13
C CYS A 30 -6.79 19.94 29.81
N SER A 31 -7.03 20.71 30.85
CA SER A 31 -8.34 20.95 31.44
C SER A 31 -8.43 22.41 31.87
N TYR A 32 -9.65 22.94 31.98
CA TYR A 32 -9.87 24.32 32.39
C TYR A 32 -10.95 24.39 33.46
N GLN A 33 -10.91 25.47 34.26
CA GLN A 33 -11.88 25.70 35.32
C GLN A 33 -12.83 26.83 34.94
N ARG A 34 -14.13 26.63 35.16
CA ARG A 34 -15.17 27.66 35.00
C ARG A 34 -16.14 27.61 36.17
N GLY A 35 -16.27 28.73 36.89
CA GLY A 35 -17.20 28.84 38.02
C GLY A 35 -16.94 27.82 39.13
N GLY A 36 -15.66 27.54 39.42
CA GLY A 36 -15.25 26.56 40.43
C GLY A 36 -15.23 25.10 39.97
N ARG A 37 -15.76 24.77 38.78
CA ARG A 37 -15.80 23.39 38.25
C ARG A 37 -14.74 23.17 37.17
N TRP A 38 -14.06 22.03 37.22
CA TRP A 38 -13.12 21.59 36.20
C TRP A 38 -13.83 20.92 35.02
N SER A 39 -13.28 21.11 33.82
CA SER A 39 -13.66 20.35 32.62
C SER A 39 -13.11 18.93 32.66
N GLN A 40 -13.59 18.09 31.74
CA GLN A 40 -12.88 16.85 31.40
C GLN A 40 -11.52 17.16 30.77
N PHE A 41 -10.62 16.18 30.80
CA PHE A 41 -9.34 16.26 30.13
C PHE A 41 -9.50 16.18 28.60
N SER A 42 -8.63 16.88 27.89
CA SER A 42 -8.45 16.70 26.45
C SER A 42 -7.87 15.33 26.12
N ASP A 43 -7.92 14.99 24.83
CA ASP A 43 -7.08 13.93 24.27
C ASP A 43 -5.61 14.16 24.63
N PRO A 44 -4.85 13.10 24.91
CA PRO A 44 -3.45 13.21 25.29
C PRO A 44 -2.61 13.72 24.13
N LEU A 45 -1.73 14.66 24.44
CA LEU A 45 -0.61 15.03 23.58
C LEU A 45 0.64 14.26 24.06
N GLN A 46 1.21 13.43 23.20
CA GLN A 46 2.47 12.76 23.49
C GLN A 46 3.64 13.66 23.14
N LEU A 47 4.45 14.02 24.14
CA LEU A 47 5.67 14.79 23.98
C LEU A 47 6.89 13.86 24.09
N VAL A 48 7.61 13.71 22.98
CA VAL A 48 8.77 12.82 22.86
C VAL A 48 10.05 13.61 22.67
N MET A 49 11.14 13.13 23.28
CA MET A 49 12.50 13.62 23.03
C MET A 49 13.19 12.64 22.08
N THR A 50 13.67 13.14 20.94
CA THR A 50 14.49 12.36 20.01
C THR A 50 15.95 12.74 20.13
N GLY A 51 16.85 11.86 19.69
CA GLY A 51 18.29 12.13 19.66
C GLY A 51 19.06 11.77 20.93
N ALA A 52 18.45 11.08 21.90
CA ALA A 52 19.12 10.65 23.12
C ALA A 52 20.13 9.51 22.91
N TYR A 53 19.96 8.74 21.83
CA TYR A 53 20.80 7.58 21.48
C TYR A 53 21.22 7.63 20.00
N SER A 54 22.26 6.88 19.61
CA SER A 54 22.68 6.80 18.20
C SER A 54 21.60 6.22 17.29
N LYS A 55 21.53 6.66 16.03
CA LYS A 55 20.49 6.23 15.09
C LYS A 55 20.55 4.72 14.77
N PRO A 56 19.38 4.06 14.60
CA PRO A 56 19.30 2.73 14.01
C PRO A 56 19.43 2.80 12.48
N SER A 57 19.56 1.65 11.83
CA SER A 57 19.44 1.50 10.38
C SER A 57 18.04 1.04 9.99
N LEU A 58 17.49 1.58 8.90
CA LEU A 58 16.21 1.18 8.32
C LEU A 58 16.43 0.71 6.88
N SER A 59 15.90 -0.45 6.54
CA SER A 59 15.98 -1.04 5.20
C SER A 59 14.65 -1.69 4.78
N SER A 60 14.46 -1.88 3.48
CA SER A 60 13.35 -2.68 2.94
C SER A 60 13.88 -4.04 2.51
N MET A 61 13.18 -5.11 2.87
CA MET A 61 13.55 -6.47 2.46
C MET A 61 13.16 -6.81 1.02
N ALA A 62 12.18 -6.10 0.45
CA ALA A 62 11.62 -6.39 -0.88
C ALA A 62 11.83 -5.25 -1.90
N GLY A 63 12.50 -4.17 -1.49
CA GLY A 63 12.68 -2.96 -2.31
C GLY A 63 11.75 -1.81 -1.91
N THR A 64 11.96 -0.65 -2.53
CA THR A 64 11.26 0.61 -2.20
C THR A 64 10.17 1.00 -3.20
N VAL A 65 10.03 0.26 -4.30
CA VAL A 65 8.96 0.43 -5.29
C VAL A 65 8.12 -0.84 -5.29
N VAL A 66 6.85 -0.71 -4.94
CA VAL A 66 5.95 -1.87 -4.77
C VAL A 66 4.60 -1.66 -5.46
N ALA A 67 3.97 -2.78 -5.82
CA ALA A 67 2.65 -2.74 -6.43
C ALA A 67 1.56 -2.54 -5.35
N PRO A 68 0.41 -1.92 -5.72
CA PRO A 68 -0.74 -1.84 -4.83
C PRO A 68 -1.20 -3.23 -4.36
N GLY A 69 -1.56 -3.34 -3.07
CA GLY A 69 -2.05 -4.56 -2.45
C GLY A 69 -0.94 -5.48 -1.91
N GLU A 70 0.33 -5.19 -2.20
CA GLU A 70 1.45 -5.96 -1.67
C GLU A 70 1.71 -5.65 -0.18
N THR A 71 2.47 -6.54 0.48
CA THR A 71 2.98 -6.33 1.84
C THR A 71 4.45 -5.95 1.79
N VAL A 72 4.80 -4.81 2.37
CA VAL A 72 6.18 -4.35 2.52
C VAL A 72 6.71 -4.74 3.90
N LYS A 73 7.94 -5.27 3.94
CA LYS A 73 8.67 -5.57 5.16
C LYS A 73 9.81 -4.58 5.34
N LEU A 74 9.70 -3.70 6.33
CA LEU A 74 10.75 -2.75 6.69
C LEU A 74 11.50 -3.28 7.92
N GLN A 75 12.79 -3.53 7.76
CA GLN A 75 13.66 -3.99 8.82
C GLN A 75 14.33 -2.79 9.48
N CYS A 76 14.22 -2.73 10.80
CA CYS A 76 14.96 -1.76 11.59
C CYS A 76 15.95 -2.49 12.51
N PHE A 77 17.21 -2.08 12.52
CA PHE A 77 18.28 -2.71 13.29
C PHE A 77 19.09 -1.66 14.05
N SER A 78 19.54 -2.02 15.25
CA SER A 78 20.49 -1.23 16.04
C SER A 78 21.48 -2.14 16.75
N LYS A 79 22.73 -1.67 16.88
CA LYS A 79 23.72 -2.27 17.79
C LYS A 79 23.41 -1.97 19.25
N ILE A 80 22.62 -0.94 19.52
CA ILE A 80 22.11 -0.66 20.87
C ILE A 80 20.95 -1.62 21.13
N ASN A 81 20.96 -2.23 22.32
CA ASN A 81 19.96 -3.17 22.76
C ASN A 81 18.63 -2.50 23.19
N HIS A 82 18.03 -1.69 22.32
CA HIS A 82 16.70 -1.12 22.55
C HIS A 82 15.64 -2.21 22.73
N ASP A 83 14.65 -1.98 23.58
CA ASP A 83 13.55 -2.93 23.84
C ASP A 83 12.40 -2.80 22.85
N VAL A 84 12.25 -1.61 22.27
CA VAL A 84 11.18 -1.25 21.36
C VAL A 84 11.77 -0.45 20.20
N PHE A 85 11.34 -0.78 18.99
CA PHE A 85 11.56 0.07 17.83
C PHE A 85 10.26 0.74 17.44
N ILE A 86 10.38 1.97 16.94
CA ILE A 86 9.28 2.82 16.51
C ILE A 86 9.49 3.18 15.04
N LEU A 87 8.52 2.84 14.18
CA LEU A 87 8.49 3.31 12.80
C LEU A 87 7.55 4.52 12.71
N THR A 88 8.01 5.60 12.08
CA THR A 88 7.21 6.79 11.78
C THR A 88 7.18 7.08 10.29
N LYS A 89 6.05 7.57 9.80
CA LYS A 89 5.91 8.18 8.46
C LYS A 89 5.90 9.71 8.60
N GLU A 90 6.67 10.43 7.78
CA GLU A 90 6.76 11.90 7.85
C GLU A 90 5.54 12.62 7.26
N ASP A 91 4.96 12.05 6.20
CA ASP A 91 4.02 12.78 5.32
C ASP A 91 2.53 12.47 5.62
N GLY A 92 2.14 12.27 6.88
CA GLY A 92 0.74 12.00 7.25
C GLY A 92 0.51 11.87 8.76
N ASP A 93 -0.69 11.43 9.17
CA ASP A 93 -0.92 10.98 10.55
C ASP A 93 0.20 10.00 10.92
N HIS A 94 0.96 10.34 11.96
CA HIS A 94 2.15 9.59 12.37
C HIS A 94 1.78 8.16 12.70
N ILE A 95 1.80 7.26 11.71
CA ILE A 95 1.65 5.84 11.93
C ILE A 95 2.86 5.44 12.77
N THR A 96 2.59 5.20 14.04
CA THR A 96 3.57 4.80 15.04
C THR A 96 3.36 3.33 15.29
N GLN A 97 4.15 2.49 14.62
CA GLN A 97 4.17 1.06 14.94
C GLN A 97 5.25 0.82 15.96
N ASN A 98 4.87 0.28 17.12
CA ASN A 98 5.79 -0.15 18.16
C ASN A 98 5.89 -1.66 18.12
N GLN A 99 7.10 -2.19 18.01
CA GLN A 99 7.32 -3.63 17.99
C GLN A 99 8.42 -4.03 18.95
N SER A 100 8.21 -5.16 19.61
CA SER A 100 9.26 -5.83 20.38
C SER A 100 10.34 -6.34 19.44
N CYS A 101 11.56 -6.09 19.80
CA CYS A 101 12.74 -6.47 19.06
C CYS A 101 13.18 -7.92 19.32
N ILE A 102 13.89 -8.47 18.34
CA ILE A 102 14.47 -9.82 18.35
C ILE A 102 16.01 -9.67 18.28
N PRO A 103 16.79 -10.50 19.00
CA PRO A 103 18.24 -10.51 18.88
C PRO A 103 18.71 -10.82 17.45
N GLN A 104 19.74 -10.11 16.98
CA GLN A 104 20.39 -10.38 15.69
C GLN A 104 21.84 -9.90 15.74
N ASP A 105 22.79 -10.79 15.41
CA ASP A 105 24.21 -10.49 15.12
C ASP A 105 24.81 -9.27 15.87
N GLY A 106 24.98 -9.40 17.19
CA GLY A 106 25.58 -8.35 18.01
C GLY A 106 24.70 -7.11 18.25
N GLY A 107 23.42 -7.17 17.93
CA GLY A 107 22.43 -6.11 18.14
C GLY A 107 21.00 -6.64 18.22
N ARG A 108 20.04 -5.74 17.95
CA ARG A 108 18.60 -6.03 17.98
C ARG A 108 17.92 -5.46 16.74
N GLN A 109 16.90 -6.15 16.28
CA GLN A 109 16.08 -5.72 15.14
C GLN A 109 14.59 -5.91 15.37
N THR A 110 13.78 -5.31 14.49
CA THR A 110 12.39 -5.71 14.28
C THR A 110 12.01 -5.60 12.80
N ILE A 111 10.90 -6.23 12.42
CA ILE A 111 10.34 -6.16 11.06
C ILE A 111 8.93 -5.57 11.11
N PHE A 112 8.80 -4.35 10.63
CA PHE A 112 7.52 -3.69 10.43
C PHE A 112 6.85 -4.19 9.15
N LEU A 113 5.56 -4.54 9.28
CA LEU A 113 4.75 -5.00 8.16
C LEU A 113 3.78 -3.89 7.76
N LEU A 114 3.92 -3.41 6.54
CA LEU A 114 2.94 -2.51 5.91
C LEU A 114 2.09 -3.38 4.98
N ASN A 115 0.90 -3.76 5.45
CA ASN A 115 -0.01 -4.62 4.71
C ASN A 115 -0.88 -3.82 3.74
N LEU A 116 -1.28 -4.44 2.63
CA LEU A 116 -2.20 -3.88 1.64
C LEU A 116 -1.78 -2.46 1.21
N VAL A 117 -0.50 -2.35 0.82
CA VAL A 117 0.09 -1.06 0.48
C VAL A 117 -0.74 -0.39 -0.63
N SER A 118 -1.08 0.87 -0.40
CA SER A 118 -1.77 1.74 -1.37
C SER A 118 -1.09 3.11 -1.39
N SER A 119 -1.60 4.06 -2.17
CA SER A 119 -1.05 5.42 -2.21
C SER A 119 -0.95 6.07 -0.83
N THR A 120 -1.81 5.71 0.13
CA THR A 120 -1.76 6.22 1.51
C THR A 120 -0.53 5.76 2.28
N GLN A 121 0.07 4.64 1.88
CA GLN A 121 1.25 4.06 2.50
C GLN A 121 2.54 4.49 1.78
N ALA A 122 2.46 5.11 0.60
CA ALA A 122 3.62 5.76 -0.02
C ALA A 122 4.09 6.94 0.84
N GLY A 123 5.40 7.15 0.94
CA GLY A 123 5.98 8.28 1.69
C GLY A 123 7.33 7.95 2.32
N THR A 124 7.80 8.87 3.16
CA THR A 124 9.11 8.76 3.80
C THR A 124 9.00 8.17 5.21
N TYR A 125 9.72 7.08 5.44
CA TYR A 125 9.76 6.35 6.71
C TYR A 125 11.08 6.55 7.44
N ARG A 126 11.00 6.61 8.78
CA ARG A 126 12.16 6.60 9.70
C ARG A 126 11.90 5.68 10.85
N CYS A 127 12.97 5.07 11.36
CA CYS A 127 12.93 4.22 12.54
C CYS A 127 13.69 4.86 13.71
N TYR A 128 13.21 4.60 14.93
CA TYR A 128 13.82 4.96 16.19
C TYR A 128 13.90 3.74 17.12
N GLY A 129 14.81 3.78 18.08
CA GLY A 129 14.87 2.84 19.20
C GLY A 129 14.58 3.51 20.54
N ALA A 130 13.92 2.80 21.44
CA ALA A 130 13.61 3.24 22.81
C ALA A 130 13.73 2.09 23.82
N PHE A 131 13.81 2.46 25.10
CA PHE A 131 13.78 1.52 26.23
C PHE A 131 12.40 1.51 26.87
N ARG A 132 11.99 0.37 27.44
CA ARG A 132 10.66 0.24 28.06
C ARG A 132 10.49 1.15 29.26
N GLU A 133 11.56 1.39 30.03
CA GLU A 133 11.53 2.30 31.18
C GLU A 133 11.32 3.76 30.75
N TYR A 134 11.69 4.10 29.50
CA TYR A 134 11.74 5.46 28.98
C TYR A 134 11.05 5.58 27.61
N PRO A 135 9.73 5.33 27.53
CA PRO A 135 9.01 5.15 26.26
C PRO A 135 8.88 6.42 25.41
N TYR A 136 9.10 7.59 26.00
CA TYR A 136 9.02 8.89 25.32
C TYR A 136 10.40 9.46 24.96
N VAL A 137 11.47 8.68 25.15
CA VAL A 137 12.84 9.09 24.86
C VAL A 137 13.46 8.15 23.85
N TRP A 138 13.68 8.69 22.66
CA TRP A 138 14.00 7.94 21.46
C TRP A 138 15.42 8.24 21.00
N SER A 139 15.97 7.33 20.20
CA SER A 139 17.22 7.53 19.48
C SER A 139 17.15 8.70 18.50
N GLN A 140 18.27 9.01 17.85
CA GLN A 140 18.25 9.74 16.59
C GLN A 140 17.43 8.95 15.55
N PRO A 141 16.80 9.63 14.58
CA PRO A 141 16.14 8.96 13.47
C PRO A 141 17.14 8.19 12.61
N SER A 142 16.71 7.05 12.07
CA SER A 142 17.41 6.40 10.96
C SER A 142 17.52 7.31 9.74
N ASP A 143 18.33 6.89 8.77
CA ASP A 143 18.25 7.46 7.43
C ASP A 143 16.84 7.24 6.83
N PRO A 144 16.34 8.18 6.01
CA PRO A 144 15.02 8.10 5.41
C PRO A 144 14.92 6.94 4.44
N LEU A 145 13.79 6.23 4.48
CA LEU A 145 13.42 5.23 3.48
C LEU A 145 12.16 5.71 2.75
N GLN A 146 12.30 6.02 1.46
CA GLN A 146 11.18 6.46 0.63
C GLN A 146 10.49 5.25 0.00
N LEU A 147 9.21 5.03 0.33
CA LEU A 147 8.38 3.98 -0.26
C LEU A 147 7.51 4.58 -1.36
N GLN A 148 7.57 4.01 -2.56
CA GLN A 148 6.78 4.36 -3.73
C GLN A 148 5.82 3.23 -4.08
N VAL A 149 4.62 3.60 -4.50
CA VAL A 149 3.58 2.65 -4.89
C VAL A 149 3.24 2.91 -6.34
N GLU A 150 3.59 1.95 -7.21
CA GLU A 150 3.39 2.04 -8.64
C GLU A 150 2.48 0.91 -9.12
N ALA A 151 1.41 1.26 -9.83
CA ALA A 151 0.60 0.25 -10.49
C ALA A 151 1.44 -0.44 -11.59
N PRO A 152 1.32 -1.77 -11.75
CA PRO A 152 1.88 -2.44 -12.92
C PRO A 152 1.39 -1.72 -14.17
N ARG A 153 2.32 -1.33 -15.06
CA ARG A 153 1.93 -0.72 -16.32
C ARG A 153 0.98 -1.70 -17.02
N ALA A 154 -0.23 -1.23 -17.34
CA ALA A 154 -1.09 -1.98 -18.25
C ALA A 154 -0.27 -2.30 -19.49
N TRP A 155 -0.23 -3.59 -19.87
CA TRP A 155 0.42 -4.00 -21.11
C TRP A 155 -0.32 -3.31 -22.26
N HIS A 156 0.22 -2.19 -22.72
CA HIS A 156 -0.15 -1.58 -23.98
C HIS A 156 0.84 -2.10 -25.01
N PRO A 157 0.41 -2.97 -25.94
CA PRO A 157 1.24 -3.32 -27.08
C PRO A 157 1.71 -2.02 -27.76
N SER A 158 2.98 -1.96 -28.18
CA SER A 158 3.42 -0.86 -29.04
C SER A 158 2.48 -0.74 -30.23
N VAL A 159 2.24 0.47 -30.74
CA VAL A 159 1.41 0.72 -31.93
C VAL A 159 1.85 -0.19 -33.08
N GLU A 160 3.14 -0.45 -33.18
CA GLU A 160 3.71 -1.38 -34.17
C GLU A 160 3.25 -2.83 -33.94
N THR A 161 3.22 -3.30 -32.69
CA THR A 161 2.74 -4.63 -32.33
C THR A 161 1.23 -4.76 -32.60
N GLN A 162 0.46 -3.70 -32.36
CA GLN A 162 -0.97 -3.66 -32.64
C GLN A 162 -1.27 -3.70 -34.14
N VAL A 163 -0.53 -2.93 -34.95
CA VAL A 163 -0.64 -2.95 -36.42
C VAL A 163 -0.26 -4.33 -36.98
N ARG A 164 0.83 -4.94 -36.48
CA ARG A 164 1.26 -6.29 -36.91
C ARG A 164 0.22 -7.36 -36.59
N LEU A 165 -0.41 -7.30 -35.41
CA LEU A 165 -1.48 -8.24 -35.03
C LEU A 165 -2.75 -8.04 -35.87
N SER A 166 -3.15 -6.79 -36.13
CA SER A 166 -4.28 -6.50 -37.00
C SER A 166 -4.05 -6.97 -38.45
N LEU A 167 -2.85 -6.78 -38.99
CA LEU A 167 -2.47 -7.28 -40.32
C LEU A 167 -2.49 -8.81 -40.39
N ALA A 168 -1.95 -9.49 -39.38
CA ALA A 168 -1.98 -10.96 -39.32
C ALA A 168 -3.42 -11.50 -39.28
N ALA A 169 -4.30 -10.87 -38.51
CA ALA A 169 -5.72 -11.23 -38.45
C ALA A 169 -6.42 -11.04 -39.80
N LEU A 170 -6.16 -9.92 -40.48
CA LEU A 170 -6.69 -9.66 -41.84
C LEU A 170 -6.24 -10.72 -42.85
N LEU A 171 -4.95 -11.08 -42.85
CA LEU A 171 -4.41 -12.12 -43.73
C LEU A 171 -5.04 -13.49 -43.46
N LEU A 172 -5.25 -13.86 -42.20
CA LEU A 172 -5.92 -15.11 -41.83
C LEU A 172 -7.38 -15.12 -42.29
N LEU A 173 -8.11 -14.02 -42.15
CA LEU A 173 -9.48 -13.90 -42.65
C LEU A 173 -9.54 -14.08 -44.17
N VAL A 174 -8.63 -13.46 -44.92
CA VAL A 174 -8.54 -13.64 -46.38
C VAL A 174 -8.26 -15.09 -46.74
N MET A 175 -7.30 -15.74 -46.07
CA MET A 175 -6.99 -17.15 -46.30
C MET A 175 -8.19 -18.06 -46.02
N VAL A 176 -8.94 -17.81 -44.96
CA VAL A 176 -10.17 -18.57 -44.64
C VAL A 176 -11.22 -18.39 -45.72
N VAL A 177 -11.45 -17.16 -46.19
CA VAL A 177 -12.40 -16.89 -47.29
C VAL A 177 -12.00 -17.65 -48.55
N LEU A 178 -10.72 -17.62 -48.93
CA LEU A 178 -10.21 -18.35 -50.10
C LEU A 178 -10.39 -19.87 -49.96
N LEU A 179 -10.19 -20.42 -48.76
CA LEU A 179 -10.41 -21.84 -48.49
C LEU A 179 -11.90 -22.22 -48.59
N VAL A 180 -12.81 -21.37 -48.11
CA VAL A 180 -14.26 -21.57 -48.24
C VAL A 180 -14.68 -21.51 -49.70
N GLU A 181 -14.22 -20.52 -50.45
CA GLU A 181 -14.55 -20.40 -51.88
C GLU A 181 -14.02 -21.59 -52.68
N ALA A 182 -12.80 -22.06 -52.38
CA ALA A 182 -12.23 -23.25 -53.00
C ALA A 182 -13.00 -24.54 -52.63
N TRP A 183 -13.52 -24.62 -51.40
CA TRP A 183 -14.36 -25.72 -50.95
C TRP A 183 -15.73 -25.71 -51.65
N CYS A 184 -16.40 -24.55 -51.70
CA CYS A 184 -17.67 -24.36 -52.41
C CYS A 184 -17.55 -24.66 -53.91
N SER A 185 -16.44 -24.26 -54.52
CA SER A 185 -16.17 -24.54 -55.94
C SER A 185 -15.90 -26.02 -56.23
N ARG A 186 -15.49 -26.81 -55.22
CA ARG A 186 -15.18 -28.24 -55.36
C ARG A 186 -16.30 -29.17 -54.88
N GLY A 187 -17.25 -28.68 -54.09
CA GLY A 187 -18.28 -29.50 -53.46
C GLY A 187 -19.66 -28.85 -53.49
N GLY A 188 -20.32 -28.88 -54.66
CA GLY A 188 -21.78 -28.79 -54.69
C GLY A 188 -22.39 -30.14 -54.25
N PRO A 189 -23.49 -30.17 -53.46
CA PRO A 189 -24.18 -31.42 -53.14
C PRO A 189 -24.93 -31.96 -54.36
N SER A 190 -24.57 -33.17 -54.81
CA SER A 190 -25.32 -33.93 -55.81
C SER A 190 -26.56 -34.56 -55.17
N VAL A 191 -27.71 -33.88 -55.28
CA VAL A 191 -29.03 -34.51 -55.09
C VAL A 191 -29.36 -35.31 -56.36
N LYS A 192 -29.39 -36.65 -56.27
CA LYS A 192 -29.89 -37.53 -57.33
C LYS A 192 -31.36 -37.83 -57.09
N SER A 193 -32.21 -37.45 -58.04
CA SER A 193 -33.61 -37.86 -58.14
C SER A 193 -33.75 -39.23 -58.82
N ASP A 194 -34.52 -40.11 -58.18
CA ASP A 194 -35.40 -41.20 -58.62
C ASP A 194 -35.04 -42.15 -59.78
N GLU A 195 -35.15 -43.47 -59.51
CA GLU A 195 -35.43 -44.57 -60.47
C GLU A 195 -36.12 -45.73 -59.67
N PRO A 196 -37.13 -46.45 -60.23
CA PRO A 196 -38.31 -46.98 -59.50
C PRO A 196 -38.23 -48.45 -59.01
N PRO A 197 -39.21 -48.96 -58.23
CA PRO A 197 -39.11 -50.27 -57.56
C PRO A 197 -39.43 -51.46 -58.48
N PRO A 198 -38.77 -52.63 -58.29
CA PRO A 198 -39.06 -53.82 -59.08
C PRO A 198 -40.35 -54.54 -58.65
N GLN A 199 -41.06 -55.01 -59.66
CA GLN A 199 -42.31 -55.78 -59.62
C GLN A 199 -42.11 -57.21 -59.10
N TRP A 200 -43.14 -57.73 -58.42
CA TRP A 200 -43.26 -59.12 -57.98
C TRP A 200 -43.48 -60.08 -59.16
N THR A 201 -42.84 -61.26 -59.10
CA THR A 201 -43.29 -62.46 -59.81
C THR A 201 -43.26 -63.66 -58.86
N ASP A 202 -44.46 -64.17 -58.55
CA ASP A 202 -44.70 -65.55 -58.13
C ASP A 202 -44.16 -66.54 -59.17
N LYS A 203 -43.62 -67.70 -58.73
CA LYS A 203 -44.17 -69.05 -59.00
C LYS A 203 -43.18 -70.20 -58.77
N HIS A 204 -43.65 -71.16 -57.94
CA HIS A 204 -43.50 -72.63 -58.02
C HIS A 204 -42.10 -73.27 -58.07
N ARG A 205 -41.70 -73.96 -56.99
CA ARG A 205 -41.77 -75.43 -56.84
C ARG A 205 -41.23 -75.86 -55.47
#